data_AF-A0A356TFM4-F1
#
_entry.id   AF-A0A356TFM4-F1
#
_cell.length_a   1.000
_cell.length_b   1.000
_cell.length_c   1.000
_cell.angle_alpha   90.00
_cell.angle_beta   90.00
_cell.angle_gamma   90.00
#
_symmetry.space_group_name_H-M   'P 1'
#
loop_
_entity.id
_entity.type
_entity.pdbx_description
1 polymer ?
#
loop_
_entity_poly.entity_id
_entity_poly.type
_entity_poly.pdbx_seq_one_letter_code
_entity_poly.pdbx_strand_id
1 'polypeptide(L)'
;MTTDRHTRWSERQEELKRLLRELGAEGCGWQVDLARGAFWWQRPGEERPVAVAKARLLCSHSISDGTVLPSWLNRTVPEDARVPPVEGLRSEGRFDEAGAWAVAMEIGDAAGERYLYPAASPQLRLFLGLRDVREAREEDPRFEPGSPWPHVVDVIGTLGRTLGERSPDDTRALLRHYGGGLVSSPAYRDTPEARPLEALGEGLRTLANAPDAELHPGLVALMRQAEAELAQPEDSTQ
;
A
#
# COMPACT_ATOMS: atom_id res chain seq x y z
N MET A 1 24.20 5.77 -18.91
CA MET A 1 23.02 4.87 -18.98
C MET A 1 21.89 5.31 -18.04
N THR A 2 22.18 5.78 -16.82
CA THR A 2 21.17 6.31 -15.89
C THR A 2 20.38 7.51 -16.43
N THR A 3 21.03 8.50 -17.05
CA THR A 3 20.34 9.68 -17.60
C THR A 3 19.31 9.31 -18.68
N ASP A 4 19.64 8.36 -19.55
CA ASP A 4 18.76 7.88 -20.63
C ASP A 4 17.54 7.11 -20.08
N ARG A 5 17.76 6.27 -19.06
CA ARG A 5 16.67 5.60 -18.33
C ARG A 5 15.70 6.60 -17.72
N HIS A 6 16.22 7.60 -16.99
CA HIS A 6 15.39 8.62 -16.35
C HIS A 6 14.57 9.41 -17.37
N THR A 7 15.16 9.79 -18.51
CA THR A 7 14.44 10.47 -19.59
C THR A 7 13.31 9.59 -20.13
N ARG A 8 13.60 8.34 -20.49
CA ARG A 8 12.60 7.39 -21.00
C ARG A 8 11.45 7.17 -20.03
N TRP A 9 11.74 7.01 -18.74
CA TRP A 9 10.70 6.87 -17.72
C TRP A 9 9.90 8.14 -17.54
N SER A 10 10.54 9.31 -17.57
CA SER A 10 9.83 10.60 -17.51
C SER A 10 8.85 10.74 -18.67
N GLU A 11 9.25 10.41 -19.89
CA GLU A 11 8.37 10.40 -21.07
C GLU A 11 7.18 9.45 -20.90
N ARG A 12 7.43 8.23 -20.41
CA ARG A 12 6.36 7.26 -20.10
C ARG A 12 5.41 7.76 -19.02
N GLN A 13 5.90 8.48 -18.01
CA GLN A 13 5.05 9.06 -16.97
C GLN A 13 4.18 10.20 -17.49
N GLU A 14 4.73 11.05 -18.37
CA GLU A 14 3.94 12.08 -19.04
C GLU A 14 2.91 11.48 -20.00
N GLU A 15 3.25 10.39 -20.69
CA GLU A 15 2.30 9.60 -21.48
C GLU A 15 1.17 9.05 -20.61
N LEU A 16 1.47 8.44 -19.45
CA LEU A 16 0.45 7.95 -18.52
C LEU A 16 -0.47 9.08 -18.05
N LYS A 17 0.09 10.23 -17.65
CA LYS A 17 -0.71 11.38 -17.21
C LYS A 17 -1.66 11.87 -18.30
N ARG A 18 -1.18 11.96 -19.54
CA ARG A 18 -2.00 12.34 -20.70
C ARG A 18 -3.12 11.33 -20.94
N LEU A 19 -2.79 10.03 -20.93
CA LEU A 19 -3.77 8.96 -21.11
C LEU A 19 -4.86 9.00 -20.02
N LEU A 20 -4.48 9.17 -18.75
CA LEU A 20 -5.45 9.28 -17.65
C LEU A 20 -6.35 10.51 -17.79
N ARG A 21 -5.83 11.63 -18.29
CA ARG A 21 -6.66 12.81 -18.60
C ARG A 21 -7.65 12.53 -19.72
N GLU A 22 -7.22 11.89 -20.80
CA GLU A 22 -8.07 11.51 -21.93
C GLU A 22 -9.19 10.55 -21.51
N LEU A 23 -8.90 9.63 -20.59
CA LEU A 23 -9.87 8.71 -20.00
C LEU A 23 -10.76 9.36 -18.93
N GLY A 24 -10.55 10.63 -18.57
CA GLY A 24 -11.29 11.31 -17.50
C GLY A 24 -10.97 10.80 -16.09
N ALA A 25 -9.83 10.13 -15.92
CA ALA A 25 -9.32 9.57 -14.68
C ALA A 25 -8.32 10.50 -13.95
N GLU A 26 -8.02 11.68 -14.50
CA GLU A 26 -7.17 12.68 -13.85
C GLU A 26 -7.79 13.09 -12.49
N GLY A 27 -6.99 13.02 -11.43
CA GLY A 27 -7.44 13.33 -10.06
C GLY A 27 -8.26 12.24 -9.37
N CYS A 28 -8.53 11.11 -10.03
CA CYS A 28 -9.17 9.96 -9.37
C CYS A 28 -8.27 9.38 -8.27
N GLY A 29 -8.91 8.81 -7.24
CA GLY A 29 -8.25 7.91 -6.30
C GLY A 29 -7.84 6.62 -7.00
N TRP A 30 -7.03 5.80 -6.33
CA TRP A 30 -6.60 4.52 -6.85
C TRP A 30 -6.87 3.38 -5.88
N GLN A 31 -7.07 2.18 -6.45
CA GLN A 31 -7.14 0.92 -5.73
C GLN A 31 -6.28 -0.12 -6.45
N VAL A 32 -5.77 -1.09 -5.71
CA VAL A 32 -4.97 -2.19 -6.27
C VAL A 32 -5.31 -3.50 -5.57
N ASP A 33 -5.41 -4.56 -6.35
CA ASP A 33 -5.51 -5.93 -5.87
C ASP A 33 -4.41 -6.73 -6.58
N LEU A 34 -3.34 -7.00 -5.84
CA LEU A 34 -2.21 -7.76 -6.35
C LEU A 34 -2.55 -9.25 -6.55
N ALA A 35 -3.52 -9.81 -5.83
CA ALA A 35 -3.95 -11.19 -6.07
C ALA A 35 -4.67 -11.33 -7.41
N ARG A 36 -5.43 -10.30 -7.81
CA ARG A 36 -6.06 -10.23 -9.14
C ARG A 36 -5.15 -9.61 -10.21
N GLY A 37 -3.97 -9.11 -9.84
CA GLY A 37 -3.08 -8.37 -10.73
C GLY A 37 -3.74 -7.12 -11.33
N ALA A 38 -4.65 -6.48 -10.60
CA ALA A 38 -5.54 -5.44 -11.10
C ALA A 38 -5.33 -4.11 -10.38
N PHE A 39 -5.54 -3.02 -11.12
CA PHE A 39 -5.41 -1.65 -10.66
C PHE A 39 -6.53 -0.80 -11.23
N TRP A 40 -7.07 0.07 -10.39
CA TRP A 40 -8.23 0.90 -10.73
C TRP A 40 -7.96 2.35 -10.40
N TRP A 41 -8.36 3.25 -11.29
CA TRP A 41 -8.59 4.65 -10.97
C TRP A 41 -10.09 4.87 -10.83
N GLN A 42 -10.51 5.44 -9.70
CA GLN A 42 -11.91 5.53 -9.32
C GLN A 42 -12.21 6.89 -8.67
N ARG A 43 -13.37 7.46 -8.99
CA ARG A 43 -13.83 8.67 -8.31
C ARG A 43 -14.31 8.33 -6.90
N PRO A 44 -14.08 9.19 -5.91
CA PRO A 44 -14.61 8.97 -4.57
C PRO A 44 -16.12 8.77 -4.59
N GLY A 45 -16.61 7.70 -3.95
CA GLY A 45 -18.04 7.38 -3.83
C GLY A 45 -18.69 6.75 -5.07
N GLU A 46 -18.00 6.62 -6.20
CA GLU A 46 -18.51 5.86 -7.36
C GLU A 46 -18.16 4.39 -7.21
N GLU A 47 -19.06 3.46 -7.50
CA GLU A 47 -18.75 2.00 -7.43
C GLU A 47 -17.91 1.51 -8.62
N ARG A 48 -17.97 2.22 -9.76
CA ARG A 48 -17.29 1.81 -10.98
C ARG A 48 -15.98 2.58 -11.15
N PRO A 49 -14.91 1.89 -11.54
CA PRO A 49 -13.67 2.55 -11.93
C PRO A 49 -13.87 3.34 -13.24
N VAL A 50 -13.06 4.37 -13.42
CA VAL A 50 -12.98 5.16 -14.65
C VAL A 50 -11.98 4.53 -15.62
N ALA A 51 -10.83 4.11 -15.09
CA ALA A 51 -9.78 3.46 -15.85
C ALA A 51 -9.24 2.26 -15.06
N VAL A 52 -8.72 1.29 -15.81
CA VAL A 52 -8.13 0.07 -15.24
C VAL A 52 -6.77 -0.21 -15.87
N ALA A 53 -5.95 -0.96 -15.16
CA ALA A 53 -4.69 -1.48 -15.63
C ALA A 53 -4.39 -2.85 -15.00
N LYS A 54 -3.48 -3.59 -15.61
CA LYS A 54 -2.82 -4.70 -14.94
C LYS A 54 -1.68 -4.17 -14.09
N ALA A 55 -1.54 -4.69 -12.87
CA ALA A 55 -0.50 -4.32 -11.94
C ALA A 55 0.32 -5.51 -11.46
N ARG A 56 1.62 -5.28 -11.29
CA ARG A 56 2.53 -6.12 -10.53
C ARG A 56 3.33 -5.26 -9.57
N LEU A 57 3.68 -5.81 -8.42
CA LEU A 57 4.61 -5.16 -7.51
C LEU A 57 6.03 -5.28 -8.07
N LEU A 58 6.78 -4.18 -8.07
CA LEU A 58 8.21 -4.19 -8.41
C LEU A 58 9.04 -4.24 -7.15
N CYS A 59 8.81 -3.29 -6.25
CA CYS A 59 9.41 -3.26 -4.92
C CYS A 59 8.56 -2.40 -3.98
N SER A 60 8.75 -2.61 -2.68
CA SER A 60 8.26 -1.71 -1.63
C SER A 60 9.43 -0.97 -0.99
N HIS A 61 9.23 0.29 -0.65
CA HIS A 61 10.18 1.11 0.09
C HIS A 61 9.60 1.49 1.45
N SER A 62 10.33 1.18 2.50
CA SER A 62 9.96 1.49 3.88
C SER A 62 10.32 2.93 4.22
N ILE A 63 9.32 3.70 4.66
CA ILE A 63 9.50 5.11 5.01
C ILE A 63 10.31 5.25 6.31
N SER A 64 10.22 4.29 7.23
CA SER A 64 10.85 4.38 8.55
C SER A 64 12.36 4.10 8.54
N ASP A 65 12.81 3.14 7.74
CA ASP A 65 14.21 2.70 7.71
C ASP A 65 14.89 2.84 6.35
N GLY A 66 14.15 3.27 5.32
CA GLY A 66 14.65 3.50 3.98
C GLY A 66 14.97 2.21 3.21
N THR A 67 14.56 1.04 3.71
CA THR A 67 14.86 -0.23 3.04
C THR A 67 14.00 -0.41 1.78
N VAL A 68 14.56 -1.04 0.75
CA VAL A 68 13.82 -1.46 -0.44
C VAL A 68 13.75 -2.98 -0.47
N LEU A 69 12.53 -3.50 -0.61
CA LEU A 69 12.26 -4.93 -0.74
C LEU A 69 11.73 -5.21 -2.14
N PRO A 70 12.54 -5.82 -3.04
CA PRO A 70 12.07 -6.31 -4.32
C PRO A 70 10.93 -7.33 -4.18
N SER A 71 9.99 -7.32 -5.13
CA SER A 71 8.78 -8.15 -5.04
C SER A 71 9.08 -9.65 -4.97
N TRP A 72 10.12 -10.14 -5.65
CA TRP A 72 10.49 -11.56 -5.65
C TRP A 72 11.01 -12.05 -4.29
N LEU A 73 11.44 -11.14 -3.42
CA LEU A 73 11.82 -11.45 -2.04
C LEU A 73 10.66 -11.31 -1.06
N ASN A 74 9.57 -10.65 -1.48
CA ASN A 74 8.40 -10.43 -0.63
C ASN A 74 7.44 -11.63 -0.68
N ARG A 75 7.53 -12.49 0.34
CA ARG A 75 6.72 -13.72 0.44
C ARG A 75 5.23 -13.48 0.67
N THR A 76 4.82 -12.28 1.10
CA THR A 76 3.40 -11.96 1.36
C THR A 76 2.65 -11.57 0.09
N VAL A 77 3.36 -11.26 -0.99
CA VAL A 77 2.76 -10.89 -2.29
C VAL A 77 2.50 -12.16 -3.09
N PRO A 78 1.35 -12.37 -3.74
CA PRO A 78 1.12 -13.53 -4.59
C PRO A 78 2.16 -13.66 -5.71
N GLU A 79 2.54 -14.89 -6.08
CA GLU A 79 3.63 -15.14 -7.05
C GLU A 79 3.41 -14.44 -8.38
N ASP A 80 2.18 -14.51 -8.92
CA ASP A 80 1.80 -13.87 -10.19
C ASP A 80 1.81 -12.33 -10.15
N ALA A 81 1.76 -11.75 -8.94
CA ALA A 81 1.87 -10.31 -8.75
C ALA A 81 3.32 -9.82 -8.62
N ARG A 82 4.30 -10.73 -8.55
CA ARG A 82 5.72 -10.39 -8.48
C ARG A 82 6.31 -10.29 -9.88
N VAL A 83 7.39 -9.53 -10.00
CA VAL A 83 8.27 -9.62 -11.17
C VAL A 83 9.41 -10.61 -10.93
N PRO A 84 10.01 -11.18 -12.00
CA PRO A 84 11.17 -12.07 -11.88
C PRO A 84 12.38 -11.35 -11.25
N PRO A 85 13.32 -12.11 -10.63
CA PRO A 85 14.57 -11.55 -10.13
C PRO A 85 15.37 -10.83 -11.22
N VAL A 86 15.94 -9.69 -10.86
CA VAL A 86 16.83 -8.90 -11.73
C VAL A 86 18.27 -9.12 -11.30
N GLU A 87 19.07 -9.71 -12.20
CA GLU A 87 20.49 -9.97 -11.94
C GLU A 87 21.27 -8.67 -11.74
N GLY A 88 22.15 -8.64 -10.73
CA GLY A 88 23.00 -7.48 -10.43
C GLY A 88 22.28 -6.28 -9.79
N LEU A 89 20.98 -6.38 -9.51
CA LEU A 89 20.23 -5.30 -8.86
C LEU A 89 20.80 -5.03 -7.46
N ARG A 90 21.17 -3.78 -7.20
CA ARG A 90 21.52 -3.33 -5.86
C ARG A 90 20.26 -2.86 -5.12
N SER A 91 19.69 -3.73 -4.30
CA SER A 91 18.54 -3.41 -3.44
C SER A 91 18.86 -3.36 -1.94
N GLU A 92 20.09 -3.74 -1.54
CA GLU A 92 20.50 -3.73 -0.14
C GLU A 92 20.99 -2.34 0.30
N GLY A 93 20.60 -1.92 1.50
CA GLY A 93 20.98 -0.66 2.13
C GLY A 93 19.78 0.25 2.43
N ARG A 94 20.09 1.52 2.70
CA ARG A 94 19.09 2.58 2.90
C ARG A 94 19.01 3.46 1.66
N PHE A 95 17.79 3.74 1.24
CA PHE A 95 17.44 4.56 0.08
C PHE A 95 16.52 5.68 0.53
N ASP A 96 16.72 6.87 -0.03
CA ASP A 96 15.70 7.89 -0.06
C ASP A 96 14.64 7.56 -1.15
N GLU A 97 13.59 8.36 -1.24
CA GLU A 97 12.52 8.13 -2.21
C GLU A 97 13.02 8.16 -3.66
N ALA A 98 13.99 9.05 -3.97
CA ALA A 98 14.58 9.14 -5.30
C ALA A 98 15.39 7.88 -5.65
N GLY A 99 16.16 7.35 -4.70
CA GLY A 99 16.90 6.10 -4.82
C GLY A 99 15.98 4.91 -4.99
N ALA A 100 14.90 4.84 -4.21
CA ALA A 100 13.90 3.79 -4.33
C ALA A 100 13.16 3.85 -5.68
N TRP A 101 12.85 5.05 -6.18
CA TRP A 101 12.32 5.26 -7.53
C TRP A 101 13.30 4.78 -8.62
N ALA A 102 14.60 5.04 -8.45
CA ALA A 102 15.63 4.54 -9.35
C ALA A 102 15.70 3.01 -9.40
N VAL A 103 15.60 2.35 -8.25
CA VAL A 103 15.52 0.89 -8.15
C VAL A 103 14.26 0.38 -8.87
N ALA A 104 13.10 1.02 -8.64
CA ALA A 104 11.86 0.64 -9.31
C ALA A 104 11.94 0.79 -10.84
N MET A 105 12.59 1.84 -11.36
CA MET A 105 12.83 2.01 -12.80
C MET A 105 13.71 0.92 -13.39
N GLU A 106 14.75 0.49 -12.67
CA GLU A 106 15.62 -0.60 -13.10
C GLU A 106 14.87 -1.94 -13.16
N ILE A 107 14.07 -2.23 -12.12
CA ILE A 107 13.21 -3.40 -12.10
C ILE A 107 12.18 -3.35 -13.23
N GLY A 108 11.53 -2.19 -13.42
CA GLY A 108 10.53 -2.00 -14.47
C GLY A 108 11.09 -2.19 -15.87
N ASP A 109 12.32 -1.73 -16.13
CA ASP A 109 13.02 -1.96 -17.39
C ASP A 109 13.23 -3.46 -17.65
N ALA A 110 13.78 -4.18 -16.66
CA ALA A 110 14.06 -5.61 -16.78
C ALA A 110 12.78 -6.46 -16.89
N ALA A 111 11.73 -6.08 -16.18
CA ALA A 111 10.44 -6.76 -16.22
C ALA A 111 9.61 -6.43 -17.46
N GLY A 112 9.98 -5.39 -18.23
CA GLY A 112 9.26 -4.94 -19.43
C GLY A 112 7.97 -4.16 -19.12
N GLU A 113 7.92 -3.45 -17.99
CA GLU A 113 6.76 -2.64 -17.61
C GLU A 113 6.61 -1.39 -18.49
N ARG A 114 5.35 -1.00 -18.72
CA ARG A 114 5.05 0.19 -19.53
C ARG A 114 5.09 1.46 -18.69
N TYR A 115 4.46 1.42 -17.52
CA TYR A 115 4.41 2.56 -16.59
C TYR A 115 4.81 2.14 -15.17
N LEU A 116 5.27 3.12 -14.40
CA LEU A 116 5.49 2.99 -12.95
C LEU A 116 4.44 3.79 -12.20
N TYR A 117 3.92 3.25 -11.11
CA TYR A 117 2.99 3.97 -10.25
C TYR A 117 3.43 3.92 -8.78
N PRO A 118 3.69 5.08 -8.15
CA PRO A 118 4.05 5.16 -6.73
C PRO A 118 2.80 5.16 -5.84
N ALA A 119 2.31 3.98 -5.50
CA ALA A 119 1.20 3.77 -4.57
C ALA A 119 1.65 4.05 -3.12
N ALA A 120 1.22 5.19 -2.58
CA ALA A 120 1.61 5.65 -1.25
C ALA A 120 0.74 5.03 -0.14
N SER A 121 1.36 4.54 0.92
CA SER A 121 0.74 4.36 2.23
C SER A 121 1.55 5.12 3.30
N PRO A 122 1.02 5.31 4.51
CA PRO A 122 1.76 6.01 5.57
C PRO A 122 3.05 5.35 6.04
N GLN A 123 3.32 4.09 5.65
CA GLN A 123 4.53 3.34 6.06
C GLN A 123 5.38 2.88 4.90
N LEU A 124 4.75 2.65 3.75
CA LEU A 124 5.38 2.05 2.59
C LEU A 124 5.07 2.89 1.36
N ARG A 125 6.04 2.99 0.47
CA ARG A 125 5.79 3.28 -0.93
C ARG A 125 5.81 1.98 -1.70
N LEU A 126 4.70 1.61 -2.31
CA LEU A 126 4.65 0.50 -3.26
C LEU A 126 4.95 1.07 -4.66
N PHE A 127 5.95 0.52 -5.33
CA PHE A 127 6.18 0.83 -6.74
C PHE A 127 5.59 -0.29 -7.59
N LEU A 128 4.55 0.07 -8.33
CA LEU A 128 3.81 -0.85 -9.19
C LEU A 128 4.22 -0.68 -10.64
N GLY A 129 4.39 -1.79 -11.35
CA GLY A 129 4.46 -1.83 -12.80
C GLY A 129 3.06 -1.91 -13.36
N LEU A 130 2.69 -1.00 -14.25
CA LEU A 130 1.38 -0.97 -14.89
C LEU A 130 1.45 -1.28 -16.39
N ARG A 131 0.46 -2.05 -16.86
CA ARG A 131 0.24 -2.40 -18.27
C ARG A 131 -1.23 -2.32 -18.62
N ASP A 132 -1.51 -2.36 -19.93
CA ASP A 132 -2.86 -2.41 -20.48
C ASP A 132 -3.80 -1.33 -19.89
N VAL A 133 -3.26 -0.11 -19.69
CA VAL A 133 -4.04 1.04 -19.18
C VAL A 133 -5.12 1.39 -20.20
N ARG A 134 -6.38 1.38 -19.77
CA ARG A 134 -7.54 1.60 -20.64
C ARG A 134 -8.74 2.10 -19.85
N GLU A 135 -9.77 2.54 -20.58
CA GLU A 135 -11.09 2.80 -20.02
C GLU A 135 -11.66 1.53 -19.36
N ALA A 136 -12.33 1.72 -18.23
CA ALA A 136 -13.09 0.68 -17.58
C ALA A 136 -14.33 0.31 -18.42
N ARG A 137 -14.60 -0.99 -18.50
CA ARG A 137 -15.78 -1.56 -19.17
C ARG A 137 -16.74 -2.09 -18.13
N GLU A 138 -17.96 -2.42 -18.56
CA GLU A 138 -18.98 -2.96 -17.66
C GLU A 138 -18.60 -4.31 -17.06
N GLU A 139 -17.87 -5.13 -17.83
CA GLU A 139 -17.37 -6.43 -17.40
C GLU A 139 -16.13 -6.37 -16.49
N ASP A 140 -15.53 -5.19 -16.28
CA ASP A 140 -14.36 -5.10 -15.41
C ASP A 140 -14.74 -5.32 -13.95
N PRO A 141 -13.98 -6.14 -13.21
CA PRO A 141 -14.24 -6.37 -11.81
C PRO A 141 -14.12 -5.05 -11.05
N ARG A 142 -15.05 -4.84 -10.12
CA ARG A 142 -14.97 -3.73 -9.18
C ARG A 142 -13.95 -4.06 -8.12
N PHE A 143 -13.40 -3.02 -7.51
CA PHE A 143 -12.63 -3.19 -6.30
C PHE A 143 -13.57 -3.59 -5.16
N GLU A 144 -13.29 -4.73 -4.56
CA GLU A 144 -13.99 -5.24 -3.38
C GLU A 144 -12.94 -5.39 -2.30
N PRO A 145 -12.88 -4.48 -1.31
CA PRO A 145 -11.94 -4.63 -0.22
C PRO A 145 -12.31 -5.89 0.56
N GLY A 146 -11.36 -6.82 0.70
CA GLY A 146 -11.51 -7.91 1.65
C GLY A 146 -11.52 -7.38 3.08
N SER A 147 -11.83 -8.24 4.06
CA SER A 147 -11.79 -7.83 5.47
C SER A 147 -10.40 -7.28 5.86
N PRO A 148 -10.31 -6.09 6.48
CA PRO A 148 -9.05 -5.50 6.93
C PRO A 148 -8.50 -6.21 8.18
N TRP A 149 -9.38 -6.84 8.95
CA TRP A 149 -9.12 -7.24 10.33
C TRP A 149 -8.00 -8.26 10.51
N PRO A 150 -7.83 -9.28 9.63
CA PRO A 150 -6.70 -10.20 9.76
C PRO A 150 -5.34 -9.48 9.72
N HIS A 151 -5.19 -8.50 8.83
CA HIS A 151 -3.96 -7.72 8.72
C HIS A 151 -3.78 -6.77 9.89
N VAL A 152 -4.86 -6.10 10.32
CA VAL A 152 -4.85 -5.19 11.48
C VAL A 152 -4.43 -5.92 12.76
N VAL A 153 -4.98 -7.11 13.00
CA VAL A 153 -4.60 -7.98 14.13
C VAL A 153 -3.12 -8.36 14.06
N ASP A 154 -2.63 -8.82 12.91
CA ASP A 154 -1.22 -9.19 12.76
C ASP A 154 -0.26 -8.02 13.01
N VAL A 155 -0.61 -6.84 12.50
CA VAL A 155 0.14 -5.59 12.69
C VAL A 155 0.21 -5.22 14.17
N ILE A 156 -0.93 -5.12 14.86
CA ILE A 156 -0.96 -4.74 16.28
C ILE A 156 -0.23 -5.80 17.11
N GLY A 157 -0.36 -7.08 16.75
CA GLY A 157 0.33 -8.18 17.41
C GLY A 157 1.83 -8.10 17.25
N THR A 158 2.30 -7.75 16.06
CA THR A 158 3.72 -7.53 15.79
C THR A 158 4.26 -6.34 16.56
N LEU A 159 3.53 -5.22 16.60
CA LEU A 159 3.90 -4.06 17.42
C LEU A 159 3.99 -4.41 18.91
N GLY A 160 3.05 -5.21 19.42
CA GLY A 160 3.06 -5.69 20.81
C GLY A 160 4.24 -6.62 21.12
N ARG A 161 4.52 -7.60 20.25
CA ARG A 161 5.62 -8.57 20.44
C ARG A 161 7.01 -7.93 20.37
N THR A 162 7.15 -6.90 19.55
CA THR A 162 8.45 -6.24 19.30
C THR A 162 8.64 -4.98 20.16
N LEU A 163 7.74 -4.75 21.12
CA LEU A 163 7.84 -3.65 22.06
C LEU A 163 9.09 -3.83 22.94
N GLY A 164 9.94 -2.81 23.00
CA GLY A 164 11.21 -2.85 23.72
C GLY A 164 12.40 -3.39 22.91
N GLU A 165 12.18 -3.94 21.72
CA GLU A 165 13.25 -4.30 20.77
C GLU A 165 13.74 -3.08 19.97
N ARG A 166 12.93 -2.01 19.92
CA ARG A 166 13.23 -0.74 19.23
C ARG A 166 13.24 0.41 20.22
N SER A 167 13.77 1.56 19.78
CA SER A 167 13.68 2.77 20.58
C SER A 167 12.20 3.17 20.81
N PRO A 168 11.89 3.84 21.94
CA PRO A 168 10.55 4.39 22.16
C PRO A 168 10.10 5.33 21.03
N ASP A 169 11.02 6.14 20.49
CA ASP A 169 10.71 7.07 19.39
C ASP A 169 10.31 6.35 18.11
N ASP A 170 11.02 5.28 17.74
CA ASP A 170 10.67 4.45 16.58
C ASP A 170 9.30 3.78 16.76
N THR A 171 9.02 3.28 17.96
CA THR A 171 7.73 2.67 18.29
C THR A 171 6.60 3.68 18.15
N ARG A 172 6.78 4.90 18.69
CA ARG A 172 5.80 5.99 18.58
C ARG A 172 5.63 6.47 17.15
N ALA A 173 6.69 6.47 16.34
CA ALA A 173 6.59 6.78 14.92
C ALA A 173 5.72 5.72 14.21
N LEU A 174 6.00 4.43 14.43
CA LEU A 174 5.20 3.33 13.87
C LEU A 174 3.73 3.44 14.28
N LEU A 175 3.43 3.67 15.55
CA LEU A 175 2.05 3.85 16.04
C LEU A 175 1.33 4.99 15.32
N ARG A 176 1.99 6.15 15.12
CA ARG A 176 1.43 7.28 14.35
C ARG A 176 1.19 6.92 12.89
N HIS A 177 2.13 6.22 12.27
CA HIS A 177 2.02 5.81 10.87
C HIS A 177 0.91 4.78 10.64
N TYR A 178 0.85 3.72 11.46
CA TYR A 178 -0.24 2.74 11.44
C TYR A 178 -1.58 3.40 11.73
N GLY A 179 -1.67 4.19 12.80
CA GLY A 179 -2.89 4.89 13.15
C GLY A 179 -3.38 5.81 12.04
N GLY A 180 -2.47 6.53 11.37
CA GLY A 180 -2.83 7.34 10.21
C GLY A 180 -3.31 6.55 9.00
N GLY A 181 -2.74 5.38 8.74
CA GLY A 181 -3.19 4.50 7.66
C GLY A 181 -4.62 4.00 7.85
N LEU A 182 -4.99 3.68 9.09
CA LEU A 182 -6.35 3.20 9.39
C LEU A 182 -7.38 4.34 9.28
N VAL A 183 -7.06 5.53 9.82
CA VAL A 183 -7.95 6.71 9.78
C VAL A 183 -8.27 7.14 8.35
N SER A 184 -7.28 7.13 7.46
CA SER A 184 -7.45 7.66 6.10
C SER A 184 -7.59 6.57 5.04
N SER A 185 -8.00 5.34 5.40
CA SER A 185 -8.01 4.23 4.45
C SER A 185 -9.07 4.43 3.36
N PRO A 186 -8.67 4.70 2.09
CA PRO A 186 -9.65 4.96 1.03
C PRO A 186 -10.41 3.71 0.62
N ALA A 187 -9.87 2.51 0.89
CA ALA A 187 -10.50 1.23 0.57
C ALA A 187 -11.78 0.98 1.37
N TYR A 188 -11.87 1.52 2.60
CA TYR A 188 -12.98 1.25 3.53
C TYR A 188 -13.83 2.48 3.83
N ARG A 189 -13.65 3.61 3.13
CA ARG A 189 -14.29 4.90 3.47
C ARG A 189 -15.82 4.79 3.62
N ASP A 190 -16.44 4.00 2.75
CA ASP A 190 -17.89 3.87 2.65
C ASP A 190 -18.36 2.44 3.01
N THR A 191 -17.56 1.71 3.80
CA THR A 191 -17.87 0.35 4.25
C THR A 191 -18.19 0.32 5.76
N PRO A 192 -18.82 -0.74 6.28
CA PRO A 192 -19.06 -0.89 7.73
C PRO A 192 -17.79 -0.80 8.58
N GLU A 193 -16.65 -1.20 8.03
CA GLU A 193 -15.34 -1.16 8.68
C GLU A 193 -14.77 0.25 8.83
N ALA A 194 -15.30 1.25 8.11
CA ALA A 194 -14.80 2.63 8.13
C ALA A 194 -14.62 3.17 9.56
N ARG A 195 -15.71 3.14 10.35
CA ARG A 195 -15.75 3.72 11.69
C ARG A 195 -14.90 2.93 12.69
N PRO A 196 -14.98 1.58 12.75
CA PRO A 196 -14.06 0.81 13.59
C PRO A 196 -12.58 1.04 13.27
N LEU A 197 -12.21 1.10 11.99
CA LEU A 197 -10.83 1.39 11.57
C LEU A 197 -10.38 2.79 11.97
N GLU A 198 -11.24 3.79 11.80
CA GLU A 198 -10.97 5.16 12.23
C GLU A 198 -10.76 5.23 13.74
N ALA A 199 -11.65 4.63 14.53
CA ALA A 199 -11.54 4.59 15.98
C ALA A 199 -10.26 3.90 16.46
N LEU A 200 -9.92 2.76 15.85
CA LEU A 200 -8.69 2.03 16.16
C LEU A 200 -7.45 2.83 15.77
N GLY A 201 -7.49 3.52 14.63
CA GLY A 201 -6.41 4.37 14.14
C GLY A 201 -6.15 5.59 15.04
N GLU A 202 -7.21 6.25 15.51
CA GLU A 202 -7.10 7.31 16.51
C GLU A 202 -6.60 6.78 17.87
N GLY A 203 -6.99 5.56 18.24
CA GLY A 203 -6.44 4.86 19.40
C GLY A 203 -4.92 4.67 19.32
N LEU A 204 -4.41 4.20 18.18
CA LEU A 204 -2.96 4.05 17.94
C LEU A 204 -2.23 5.41 17.99
N ARG A 205 -2.81 6.46 17.38
CA ARG A 205 -2.25 7.83 17.42
C ARG A 205 -2.21 8.41 18.83
N THR A 206 -3.25 8.15 19.62
CA THR A 206 -3.32 8.55 21.03
C THR A 206 -2.24 7.83 21.84
N LEU A 207 -2.13 6.51 21.65
CA LEU A 207 -1.12 5.70 22.33
C LEU A 207 0.31 6.14 22.01
N ALA A 208 0.58 6.58 20.79
CA ALA A 208 1.89 7.12 20.41
C ALA A 208 2.34 8.35 21.23
N ASN A 209 1.39 9.06 21.86
CA ASN A 209 1.67 10.22 22.70
C ASN A 209 1.60 9.89 24.20
N ALA A 210 1.27 8.65 24.58
CA ALA A 210 1.13 8.23 25.96
C ALA A 210 2.51 8.06 26.65
N PRO A 211 2.55 7.99 28.00
CA PRO A 211 3.73 7.55 28.73
C PRO A 211 4.15 6.13 28.36
N ASP A 212 5.43 5.79 28.45
CA ASP A 212 5.95 4.48 28.04
C ASP A 212 5.30 3.30 28.78
N ALA A 213 4.94 3.51 30.05
CA ALA A 213 4.23 2.52 30.86
C ALA A 213 2.85 2.13 30.28
N GLU A 214 2.25 2.99 29.47
CA GLU A 214 0.93 2.78 28.85
C GLU A 214 1.03 2.08 27.50
N LEU A 215 2.21 2.00 26.88
CA LEU A 215 2.37 1.43 25.53
C LEU A 215 1.92 -0.04 25.46
N HIS A 216 2.37 -0.87 26.41
CA HIS A 216 2.00 -2.28 26.42
C HIS A 216 0.51 -2.49 26.76
N PRO A 217 -0.04 -1.93 27.86
CA PRO A 217 -1.47 -2.05 28.15
C PRO A 217 -2.37 -1.51 27.03
N GLY A 218 -2.00 -0.38 26.42
CA GLY A 218 -2.73 0.21 25.31
C GLY A 218 -2.75 -0.68 24.06
N LEU A 219 -1.61 -1.27 23.67
CA LEU A 219 -1.55 -2.21 22.55
C LEU A 219 -2.40 -3.46 22.81
N VAL A 220 -2.43 -3.97 24.04
CA VAL A 220 -3.30 -5.10 24.42
C VAL A 220 -4.78 -4.73 24.30
N ALA A 221 -5.18 -3.53 24.70
CA ALA A 221 -6.56 -3.06 24.58
C ALA A 221 -6.98 -2.91 23.10
N LEU A 222 -6.13 -2.28 22.28
CA LEU A 222 -6.38 -2.11 20.85
C LEU A 222 -6.37 -3.46 20.10
N MET A 223 -5.54 -4.41 20.52
CA MET A 223 -5.57 -5.77 19.99
C MET A 223 -6.92 -6.44 20.24
N ARG A 224 -7.43 -6.40 21.47
CA ARG A 224 -8.73 -6.99 21.80
C ARG A 224 -9.87 -6.37 21.00
N GLN A 225 -9.80 -5.07 20.74
CA GLN A 225 -10.75 -4.40 19.86
C GLN A 225 -10.67 -4.96 18.43
N ALA A 226 -9.47 -5.06 17.86
CA ALA A 226 -9.28 -5.63 16.51
C ALA A 226 -9.70 -7.10 16.40
N GLU A 227 -9.40 -7.92 17.42
CA GLU A 227 -9.83 -9.32 17.50
C GLU A 227 -11.37 -9.45 17.62
N ALA A 228 -12.02 -8.53 18.33
CA ALA A 228 -13.48 -8.50 18.42
C ALA A 228 -14.13 -8.20 17.06
N GLU A 229 -13.57 -7.25 16.29
CA GLU A 229 -14.02 -6.98 14.92
C GLU A 229 -13.77 -8.17 13.98
N LEU A 230 -12.61 -8.83 14.08
CA LEU A 230 -12.30 -10.03 13.30
C LEU A 230 -13.26 -11.19 13.59
N ALA A 231 -13.74 -11.30 14.83
CA ALA A 231 -14.64 -12.37 15.27
C ALA A 231 -16.12 -12.12 14.91
N GLN A 232 -16.47 -10.92 14.41
CA GLN A 232 -17.83 -10.68 13.94
C GLN A 232 -18.09 -11.53 12.69
N PRO A 233 -19.21 -12.30 12.65
CA PRO A 233 -19.56 -13.05 11.45
C PRO A 233 -19.84 -12.09 10.29
N GLU A 234 -19.45 -12.47 9.06
CA GLU A 234 -19.65 -11.69 7.82
C GLU A 234 -21.15 -11.47 7.44
N ASP A 235 -22.10 -11.83 8.32
CA ASP A 235 -23.54 -11.76 8.10
C ASP A 235 -24.13 -10.46 8.65
N SER A 236 -24.17 -9.42 7.82
CA SER A 236 -25.19 -8.37 7.86
C SER A 236 -25.24 -7.61 6.53
N THR A 237 -25.47 -8.32 5.43
CA THR A 237 -26.03 -7.69 4.21
C THR A 237 -27.15 -8.58 3.67
N GLN A 238 -28.37 -8.34 4.17
CA GLN A 238 -29.62 -8.64 3.45
C GLN A 238 -30.05 -7.39 2.70
#